data_AF-A0A952P5D0-F1
#
_entry.id   AF-A0A952P5D0-F1
#
_cell.length_a   1.000
_cell.length_b   1.000
_cell.length_c   1.000
_cell.angle_alpha   90.00
_cell.angle_beta   90.00
_cell.angle_gamma   90.00
#
_symmetry.space_group_name_H-M   'P 1'
#
loop_
_entity.id
_entity.type
_entity.pdbx_description
1 polymer ?
#
loop_
_entity_poly.entity_id
_entity_poly.type
_entity_poly.pdbx_seq_one_letter_code
_entity_poly.pdbx_strand_id
1 'polypeptide(L)'
;DFNFTRDFNFAANGTCTLTAPYGVAVIPGTEHVAVIHSQAAGRVNIFDFNGNCIGSTAMSDTPTGVAVHSSGKILVTYSGNHSILAHDPATGAANPVTPIYVSATRIPTPRAIATDAYGNIYVGSDALDQVIKLHWDGVSPTATYQGVIVRTSIFNQNITSITVVP
;
A
#
# COMPACT_ATOMS: atom_id res chain seq x y z
N ASP A 1 19.65 -22.47 -10.28
CA ASP A 1 19.51 -21.70 -11.54
C ASP A 1 18.30 -20.77 -11.45
N PHE A 2 18.54 -19.48 -11.26
CA PHE A 2 17.50 -18.45 -11.33
C PHE A 2 17.26 -18.13 -12.81
N ASN A 3 16.50 -19.00 -13.50
CA ASN A 3 16.09 -18.74 -14.87
C ASN A 3 15.05 -17.61 -14.87
N PHE A 4 15.52 -16.40 -15.16
CA PHE A 4 14.67 -15.26 -15.48
C PHE A 4 14.03 -15.51 -16.86
N THR A 5 12.80 -16.02 -16.88
CA THR A 5 12.16 -16.49 -18.13
C THR A 5 11.56 -15.38 -18.99
N ARG A 6 11.48 -14.12 -18.50
CA ARG A 6 10.93 -13.00 -19.29
C ARG A 6 11.55 -11.65 -18.92
N ASP A 7 12.36 -11.10 -19.83
CA ASP A 7 12.68 -9.67 -19.88
C ASP A 7 11.50 -8.91 -20.49
N PHE A 8 10.84 -8.05 -19.71
CA PHE A 8 9.76 -7.20 -20.20
C PHE A 8 10.35 -5.90 -20.76
N ASN A 9 10.49 -5.83 -22.08
CA ASN A 9 10.69 -4.55 -22.76
C ASN A 9 9.35 -3.81 -22.75
N PHE A 10 9.17 -2.92 -21.77
CA PHE A 10 8.02 -2.03 -21.69
C PHE A 10 8.03 -1.09 -22.90
N ALA A 11 7.37 -1.48 -23.99
CA ALA A 11 7.01 -0.53 -25.03
C ALA A 11 6.03 0.47 -24.39
N ALA A 12 6.53 1.65 -24.05
CA ALA A 12 5.78 2.73 -23.43
C ALA A 12 4.65 3.19 -24.37
N ASN A 13 3.50 2.53 -24.32
CA ASN A 13 2.30 3.01 -24.99
C ASN A 13 1.63 4.06 -24.11
N GLY A 14 1.95 5.34 -24.34
CA GLY A 14 1.26 6.48 -23.70
C GLY A 14 1.50 6.62 -22.18
N THR A 15 0.42 6.76 -21.41
CA THR A 15 0.40 7.14 -19.97
C THR A 15 1.02 6.14 -18.99
N CYS A 16 1.48 4.97 -19.47
CA CYS A 16 2.01 3.88 -18.65
C CYS A 16 3.53 3.78 -18.63
N THR A 17 4.25 4.90 -18.65
CA THR A 17 5.71 4.85 -18.51
C THR A 17 6.09 4.54 -17.07
N LEU A 18 7.16 3.78 -16.84
CA LEU A 18 7.71 3.54 -15.51
C LEU A 18 8.94 4.43 -15.30
N THR A 19 8.94 5.19 -14.22
CA THR A 19 10.08 6.02 -13.80
C THR A 19 10.40 5.67 -12.36
N ALA A 20 11.58 5.08 -12.11
CA ALA A 20 12.01 4.60 -10.80
C ALA A 20 10.90 3.84 -10.04
N PRO A 21 10.46 2.66 -10.50
CA PRO A 21 9.48 1.87 -9.78
C PRO A 21 10.03 1.44 -8.41
N TYR A 22 9.23 1.56 -7.35
CA TYR A 22 9.66 1.26 -5.97
C TYR A 22 8.66 0.44 -5.16
N GLY A 23 7.48 0.12 -5.71
CA GLY A 23 6.53 -0.77 -5.06
C GLY A 23 5.72 -1.55 -6.09
N VAL A 24 5.43 -2.80 -5.74
CA VAL A 24 4.68 -3.73 -6.59
C VAL A 24 3.76 -4.58 -5.73
N ALA A 25 2.55 -4.85 -6.23
CA ALA A 25 1.60 -5.78 -5.63
C ALA A 25 0.92 -6.62 -6.71
N VAL A 26 0.78 -7.91 -6.46
CA VAL A 26 0.01 -8.81 -7.34
C VAL A 26 -1.48 -8.61 -7.07
N ILE A 27 -2.29 -8.54 -8.12
CA ILE A 27 -3.75 -8.46 -8.02
C ILE A 27 -4.30 -9.90 -8.02
N PRO A 28 -4.76 -10.45 -6.87
CA PRO A 28 -5.12 -11.86 -6.76
C PRO A 28 -6.29 -12.24 -7.68
N GLY A 29 -6.29 -13.48 -8.16
CA GLY A 29 -7.30 -13.97 -9.10
C GLY A 29 -7.21 -13.36 -10.50
N THR A 30 -6.17 -12.56 -10.77
CA THR A 30 -5.86 -11.99 -12.08
C THR A 30 -4.41 -12.30 -12.45
N GLU A 31 -4.05 -12.12 -13.71
CA GLU A 31 -2.66 -12.18 -14.19
C GLU A 31 -2.03 -10.78 -14.22
N HIS A 32 -2.34 -9.95 -13.22
CA HIS A 32 -1.96 -8.54 -13.21
C HIS A 32 -1.15 -8.14 -11.96
N VAL A 33 -0.32 -7.11 -12.13
CA VAL A 33 0.43 -6.44 -11.07
C VAL A 33 0.14 -4.95 -11.06
N ALA A 34 -0.02 -4.38 -9.87
CA ALA A 34 -0.02 -2.94 -9.64
C ALA A 34 1.40 -2.49 -9.28
N VAL A 35 1.91 -1.46 -9.95
CA VAL A 35 3.25 -0.90 -9.77
C VAL A 35 3.14 0.58 -9.47
N ILE A 36 3.72 1.01 -8.34
CA ILE A 36 3.89 2.42 -8.01
C ILE A 36 5.26 2.91 -8.46
N HIS A 37 5.27 4.14 -8.98
CA HIS A 37 6.47 4.75 -9.54
C HIS A 37 6.39 6.29 -9.45
N SER A 38 7.52 6.97 -9.66
CA SER A 38 7.68 8.42 -9.41
C SER A 38 7.38 9.31 -10.62
N GLN A 39 6.67 8.82 -11.63
CA GLN A 39 6.31 9.70 -12.74
C GLN A 39 5.22 10.70 -12.31
N ALA A 40 5.45 12.00 -12.55
CA ALA A 40 4.57 13.10 -12.11
C ALA A 40 4.34 13.08 -10.58
N ALA A 41 3.21 13.58 -10.09
CA ALA A 41 2.82 13.51 -8.67
C ALA A 41 2.50 12.06 -8.22
N GLY A 42 3.18 11.05 -8.77
CA GLY A 42 2.96 9.64 -8.50
C GLY A 42 1.87 9.01 -9.35
N ARG A 43 2.06 7.72 -9.68
CA ARG A 43 1.10 6.90 -10.43
C ARG A 43 1.06 5.47 -9.90
N VAL A 44 -0.09 4.83 -10.08
CA VAL A 44 -0.23 3.37 -10.05
C VAL A 44 -0.48 2.91 -11.48
N ASN A 45 0.45 2.14 -12.02
CA ASN A 45 0.27 1.46 -13.29
C ASN A 45 -0.11 0.00 -13.03
N ILE A 46 -1.00 -0.53 -13.86
CA ILE A 46 -1.37 -1.94 -13.82
C ILE A 46 -0.84 -2.59 -15.10
N PHE A 47 -0.08 -3.67 -14.92
CA PHE A 47 0.46 -4.48 -16.01
C PHE A 47 -0.07 -5.90 -15.93
N ASP A 48 -0.23 -6.56 -17.07
CA ASP A 48 -0.36 -8.01 -17.09
C ASP A 48 1.00 -8.71 -16.92
N PHE A 49 1.00 -10.03 -16.71
CA PHE A 49 2.22 -10.82 -16.60
C PHE A 49 3.00 -10.96 -17.91
N ASN A 50 2.48 -10.42 -19.02
CA ASN A 50 3.20 -10.30 -20.29
C ASN A 50 3.87 -8.91 -20.43
N GLY A 51 3.70 -8.01 -19.46
CA GLY A 51 4.26 -6.66 -19.46
C GLY A 51 3.42 -5.64 -20.21
N ASN A 52 2.21 -5.98 -20.65
CA ASN A 52 1.30 -5.04 -21.28
C ASN A 52 0.69 -4.12 -20.23
N CYS A 53 0.69 -2.81 -20.47
CA CYS A 53 -0.06 -1.91 -19.63
C CYS A 53 -1.56 -2.05 -19.88
N ILE A 54 -2.33 -2.24 -18.81
CA ILE A 54 -3.78 -2.38 -18.84
C ILE A 54 -4.51 -1.26 -18.07
N GLY A 55 -3.77 -0.42 -17.34
CA GLY A 55 -4.31 0.71 -16.62
C GLY A 55 -3.23 1.65 -16.08
N SER A 56 -3.54 2.93 -15.98
CA SER A 56 -2.68 3.92 -15.33
C SER A 56 -3.52 4.98 -14.64
N THR A 57 -3.30 5.12 -13.34
CA THR A 57 -4.02 6.05 -12.48
C THR A 57 -3.06 7.10 -11.94
N ALA A 58 -3.34 8.36 -12.28
CA ALA A 58 -2.63 9.50 -11.72
C ALA A 58 -3.04 9.69 -10.26
N MET A 59 -2.05 9.95 -9.41
CA MET A 59 -2.26 10.26 -8.01
C MET A 59 -2.09 11.76 -7.76
N SER A 60 -2.62 12.22 -6.63
CA SER A 60 -2.49 13.60 -6.18
C SER A 60 -1.18 13.86 -5.42
N ASP A 61 -0.41 12.83 -5.11
CA ASP A 61 0.86 12.90 -4.37
C ASP A 61 1.68 11.61 -4.59
N THR A 62 2.97 11.66 -4.24
CA THR A 62 3.92 10.56 -4.43
C THR A 62 3.51 9.36 -3.55
N PRO A 63 3.13 8.21 -4.13
CA PRO A 63 2.83 7.04 -3.35
C PRO A 63 4.09 6.48 -2.72
N THR A 64 3.96 5.74 -1.62
CA THR A 64 5.10 5.17 -0.89
C THR A 64 5.00 3.67 -0.70
N GLY A 65 3.79 3.11 -0.74
CA GLY A 65 3.53 1.70 -0.56
C GLY A 65 2.25 1.30 -1.28
N VAL A 66 2.18 0.04 -1.71
CA VAL A 66 1.04 -0.52 -2.43
C VAL A 66 0.74 -1.94 -1.94
N ALA A 67 -0.53 -2.28 -1.78
CA ALA A 67 -1.01 -3.62 -1.45
C ALA A 67 -2.40 -3.86 -2.07
N VAL A 68 -2.84 -5.12 -2.15
CA VAL A 68 -4.19 -5.45 -2.61
C VAL A 68 -5.01 -5.98 -1.43
N HIS A 69 -6.12 -5.31 -1.16
CA HIS A 69 -7.05 -5.67 -0.09
C HIS A 69 -7.90 -6.89 -0.49
N SER A 70 -8.42 -7.62 0.50
CA SER A 70 -9.32 -8.77 0.29
C SER A 70 -10.61 -8.42 -0.46
N SER A 71 -11.01 -7.14 -0.46
CA SER A 71 -12.11 -6.61 -1.27
C SER A 71 -11.78 -6.43 -2.76
N GLY A 72 -10.55 -6.74 -3.18
CA GLY A 72 -10.06 -6.56 -4.55
C GLY A 72 -9.62 -5.12 -4.87
N LYS A 73 -9.63 -4.20 -3.91
CA LYS A 73 -9.12 -2.83 -4.10
C LYS A 73 -7.60 -2.77 -3.92
N ILE A 74 -6.93 -1.94 -4.71
CA ILE A 74 -5.53 -1.59 -4.51
C ILE A 74 -5.48 -0.49 -3.45
N LEU A 75 -4.76 -0.73 -2.37
CA LEU A 75 -4.48 0.26 -1.33
C LEU A 75 -3.11 0.87 -1.55
N VAL A 76 -3.03 2.19 -1.44
CA VAL A 76 -1.81 2.95 -1.66
C VAL A 76 -1.60 3.92 -0.51
N THR A 77 -0.39 3.97 0.03
CA THR A 77 -0.01 4.96 1.05
C THR A 77 0.66 6.17 0.44
N TYR A 78 0.50 7.32 1.09
CA TYR A 78 1.08 8.59 0.66
C TYR A 78 1.73 9.30 1.84
N SER A 79 3.00 9.64 1.70
CA SER A 79 3.78 10.26 2.76
C SER A 79 3.38 11.71 3.03
N GLY A 80 3.15 12.51 1.97
CA GLY A 80 2.95 13.95 2.07
C GLY A 80 1.65 14.36 2.74
N ASN A 81 0.56 13.60 2.53
CA ASN A 81 -0.73 13.85 3.17
C ASN A 81 -1.10 12.83 4.27
N HIS A 82 -0.19 11.93 4.64
CA HIS A 82 -0.37 10.93 5.70
C HIS A 82 -1.64 10.08 5.52
N SER A 83 -1.83 9.55 4.32
CA SER A 83 -3.06 8.89 3.93
C SER A 83 -2.89 7.50 3.36
N ILE A 84 -4.01 6.78 3.36
CA ILE A 84 -4.25 5.54 2.62
C ILE A 84 -5.40 5.82 1.67
N LEU A 85 -5.15 5.65 0.38
CA LEU A 85 -6.18 5.70 -0.65
C LEU A 85 -6.52 4.28 -1.11
N ALA A 86 -7.79 4.03 -1.38
CA ALA A 86 -8.27 2.85 -2.06
C ALA A 86 -8.54 3.18 -3.53
N HIS A 87 -8.13 2.28 -4.41
CA HIS A 87 -8.26 2.36 -5.84
C HIS A 87 -8.90 1.09 -6.39
N ASP A 88 -9.84 1.24 -7.31
CA ASP A 88 -10.42 0.12 -8.03
C ASP A 88 -9.50 -0.28 -9.19
N PRO A 89 -9.05 -1.54 -9.28
CA PRO A 89 -8.20 -2.00 -10.37
C PRO A 89 -8.91 -2.05 -11.74
N ALA A 90 -10.20 -1.68 -11.87
CA ALA A 90 -10.93 -1.82 -13.12
C ALA A 90 -10.18 -1.22 -14.32
N THR A 91 -10.03 -2.06 -15.33
CA THR A 91 -9.23 -1.83 -16.54
C THR A 91 -9.72 -0.62 -17.30
N GLY A 92 -8.83 0.31 -17.63
CA GLY A 92 -9.06 1.29 -18.70
C GLY A 92 -9.74 2.62 -18.35
N ALA A 93 -10.01 2.95 -17.08
CA ALA A 93 -10.47 4.28 -16.70
C ALA A 93 -9.72 4.81 -15.47
N ALA A 94 -9.56 6.13 -15.39
CA ALA A 94 -9.10 6.82 -14.18
C ALA A 94 -10.16 6.66 -13.08
N ASN A 95 -10.15 5.51 -12.39
CA ASN A 95 -11.10 5.26 -11.31
C ASN A 95 -10.85 6.25 -10.16
N PRO A 96 -11.91 6.74 -9.51
CA PRO A 96 -11.78 7.66 -8.40
C PRO A 96 -10.94 7.01 -7.30
N VAL A 97 -9.87 7.70 -6.94
CA VAL A 97 -9.00 7.34 -5.83
C VAL A 97 -9.65 7.90 -4.57
N THR A 98 -10.00 7.03 -3.62
CA THR A 98 -10.79 7.42 -2.44
C THR A 98 -9.95 7.31 -1.17
N PRO A 99 -9.79 8.39 -0.38
CA PRO A 99 -9.13 8.28 0.92
C PRO A 99 -9.98 7.45 1.87
N ILE A 100 -9.41 6.34 2.34
CA ILE A 100 -10.03 5.49 3.37
C ILE A 100 -9.44 5.76 4.75
N TYR A 101 -8.29 6.41 4.84
CA TYR A 101 -7.69 6.79 6.11
C TYR A 101 -6.74 7.97 5.94
N VAL A 102 -6.84 8.98 6.80
CA VAL A 102 -5.94 10.15 6.82
C VAL A 102 -5.64 10.49 8.26
N SER A 103 -4.37 10.44 8.67
CA SER A 103 -4.00 10.81 10.04
C SER A 103 -2.51 11.11 10.19
N ALA A 104 -2.20 12.39 10.34
CA ALA A 104 -0.84 12.85 10.66
C ALA A 104 -0.35 12.41 12.06
N THR A 105 -1.25 11.98 12.95
CA THR A 105 -0.88 11.59 14.31
C THR A 105 -0.77 10.09 14.51
N ARG A 106 -1.44 9.29 13.66
CA ARG A 106 -1.47 7.82 13.78
C ARG A 106 -0.69 7.13 12.69
N ILE A 107 -0.65 7.69 11.49
CA ILE A 107 0.16 7.17 10.38
C ILE A 107 0.98 8.30 9.73
N PRO A 108 1.78 9.08 10.48
CA PRO A 108 2.65 10.05 9.83
C PRO A 108 3.65 9.34 8.92
N THR A 109 3.92 9.97 7.78
CA THR A 109 4.87 9.53 6.75
C THR A 109 4.82 8.02 6.49
N PRO A 110 3.65 7.46 6.07
CA PRO A 110 3.53 6.03 5.85
C PRO A 110 4.48 5.61 4.71
N ARG A 111 5.19 4.50 4.89
CA ARG A 111 6.18 4.00 3.92
C ARG A 111 5.91 2.61 3.39
N ALA A 112 5.11 1.83 4.11
CA ALA A 112 4.78 0.48 3.71
C ALA A 112 3.34 0.18 4.10
N ILE A 113 2.69 -0.69 3.31
CA ILE A 113 1.35 -1.17 3.57
C ILE A 113 1.28 -2.67 3.24
N ALA A 114 0.57 -3.42 4.08
CA ALA A 114 0.22 -4.80 3.84
C ALA A 114 -1.23 -5.05 4.29
N THR A 115 -1.85 -6.10 3.77
CA THR A 115 -3.23 -6.47 4.05
C THR A 115 -3.31 -7.96 4.33
N ASP A 116 -4.35 -8.37 5.06
CA ASP A 116 -4.68 -9.79 5.22
C ASP A 116 -6.05 -10.14 4.62
N ALA A 117 -6.37 -11.43 4.61
CA ALA A 117 -7.64 -11.94 4.08
C ALA A 117 -8.86 -11.49 4.92
N TYR A 118 -8.65 -11.08 6.17
CA TYR A 118 -9.69 -10.66 7.10
C TYR A 118 -10.01 -9.15 7.04
N GLY A 119 -9.37 -8.43 6.13
CA GLY A 119 -9.58 -6.98 5.96
C GLY A 119 -8.77 -6.11 6.93
N ASN A 120 -7.77 -6.69 7.60
CA ASN A 120 -6.82 -5.88 8.36
C ASN A 120 -5.80 -5.23 7.41
N ILE A 121 -5.40 -4.01 7.74
CA ILE A 121 -4.40 -3.23 7.04
C ILE A 121 -3.27 -2.92 8.03
N TYR A 122 -2.04 -3.12 7.61
CA TYR A 122 -0.84 -2.90 8.40
C TYR A 122 0.00 -1.82 7.73
N VAL A 123 0.28 -0.73 8.44
CA VAL A 123 0.98 0.44 7.88
C VAL A 123 2.24 0.71 8.68
N GLY A 124 3.37 0.76 7.99
CA GLY A 124 4.63 1.23 8.58
C GLY A 124 4.65 2.76 8.58
N SER A 125 4.70 3.35 9.78
CA SER A 125 4.90 4.79 9.98
C SER A 125 6.37 5.07 10.25
N ASP A 126 6.99 5.83 9.36
CA ASP A 126 8.42 6.19 9.43
C ASP A 126 8.69 7.17 10.57
N ALA A 127 7.82 8.16 10.80
CA ALA A 127 8.03 9.14 11.85
C ALA A 127 7.72 8.63 13.27
N LEU A 128 6.97 7.53 13.41
CA LEU A 128 6.67 6.93 14.73
C LEU A 128 7.51 5.70 15.04
N ASP A 129 8.28 5.18 14.09
CA ASP A 129 8.95 3.88 14.17
C ASP A 129 7.97 2.75 14.59
N GLN A 130 6.78 2.76 13.99
CA GLN A 130 5.66 1.90 14.38
C GLN A 130 5.03 1.18 13.19
N VAL A 131 4.47 0.00 13.46
CA VAL A 131 3.50 -0.66 12.58
C VAL A 131 2.12 -0.52 13.21
N ILE A 132 1.23 0.15 12.48
CA ILE A 132 -0.13 0.44 12.87
C ILE A 132 -1.06 -0.57 12.21
N LYS A 133 -2.00 -1.11 12.98
CA LYS A 133 -3.09 -1.94 12.50
C LYS A 133 -4.36 -1.12 12.34
N LEU A 134 -4.97 -1.23 11.18
CA LEU A 134 -6.31 -0.74 10.87
C LEU A 134 -7.17 -1.92 10.40
N HIS A 135 -8.47 -1.71 10.28
CA HIS A 135 -9.41 -2.65 9.69
C HIS A 135 -10.33 -1.90 8.71
N TRP A 136 -10.56 -2.48 7.54
CA TRP A 136 -11.49 -1.95 6.56
C TRP A 136 -12.32 -3.09 5.96
N ASP A 137 -13.63 -2.90 5.86
CA ASP A 137 -14.56 -3.88 5.28
C ASP A 137 -14.57 -3.85 3.74
N GLY A 138 -13.84 -2.92 3.11
CA GLY A 138 -13.78 -2.77 1.67
C GLY A 138 -14.90 -1.94 1.06
N VAL A 139 -15.88 -1.49 1.85
CA VAL A 139 -17.08 -0.78 1.37
C VAL A 139 -17.38 0.49 2.16
N SER A 140 -17.00 0.54 3.44
CA SER A 140 -17.15 1.71 4.29
C SER A 140 -16.30 2.87 3.76
N PRO A 141 -16.72 4.12 3.98
CA PRO A 141 -15.94 5.28 3.55
C PRO A 141 -14.55 5.36 4.20
N THR A 142 -14.39 4.81 5.41
CA THR A 142 -13.14 4.90 6.18
C THR A 142 -12.77 3.58 6.86
N ALA A 143 -11.46 3.37 7.00
CA ALA A 143 -10.88 2.31 7.81
C ALA A 143 -10.91 2.70 9.30
N THR A 144 -11.03 1.70 10.16
CA THR A 144 -11.04 1.84 11.62
C THR A 144 -9.67 1.54 12.20
N TYR A 145 -9.18 2.41 13.07
CA TYR A 145 -7.92 2.18 13.78
C TYR A 145 -8.04 1.11 14.85
N GLN A 146 -7.12 0.14 14.84
CA GLN A 146 -7.12 -1.00 15.76
C GLN A 146 -5.96 -0.97 16.77
N GLY A 147 -4.92 -0.17 16.54
CA GLY A 147 -3.81 -0.01 17.48
C GLY A 147 -2.43 -0.07 16.84
N VAL A 148 -1.40 -0.01 17.68
CA VAL A 148 0.00 -0.24 17.30
C VAL A 148 0.34 -1.70 17.59
N ILE A 149 0.90 -2.42 16.62
CA ILE A 149 1.28 -3.83 16.77
C ILE A 149 2.79 -4.03 16.87
N VAL A 150 3.58 -3.13 16.29
CA VAL A 150 5.05 -3.12 16.42
C VAL A 150 5.47 -1.70 16.73
N ARG A 151 6.43 -1.56 17.63
CA ARG A 151 7.06 -0.29 18.01
C ARG A 151 8.52 -0.59 18.34
N THR A 152 9.40 0.39 18.16
CA THR A 152 10.75 0.32 18.73
C THR A 152 10.63 0.02 20.24
N SER A 153 11.44 -0.91 20.69
CA SER A 153 11.27 -1.58 21.97
C SER A 153 11.17 -0.61 23.15
N ILE A 154 10.07 -0.71 23.90
CA ILE A 154 10.12 -0.54 25.36
C ILE A 154 10.73 -1.82 25.97
N PHE A 155 12.04 -1.98 25.85
CA PHE A 155 12.80 -2.74 26.85
C PHE A 155 13.31 -1.81 27.97
N ASN A 156 12.68 -0.63 28.15
CA ASN A 156 12.82 0.17 29.37
C ASN A 156 11.67 -0.13 30.35
N GLN A 157 11.25 -1.39 30.46
CA GLN A 157 10.58 -1.80 31.68
C GLN A 157 11.66 -1.79 32.77
N ASN A 158 11.74 -0.71 33.54
CA ASN A 158 12.20 -0.81 34.93
C ASN A 158 11.20 -1.73 35.63
N ILE A 159 11.32 -3.05 35.45
CA ILE A 159 10.55 -4.02 36.21
C ILE A 159 11.10 -3.94 37.64
N THR A 160 10.53 -3.06 38.45
CA THR A 160 10.85 -2.98 39.88
C THR A 160 10.14 -4.07 40.68
N SER A 161 9.14 -4.75 40.10
CA SER A 161 8.66 -6.04 40.58
C SER A 161 7.83 -6.77 39.53
N ILE A 162 7.86 -8.10 39.60
CA ILE A 162 6.85 -8.99 39.01
C ILE A 162 6.10 -9.59 40.20
N THR A 163 4.77 -9.50 40.24
CA THR A 163 3.97 -10.20 41.25
C THR A 163 3.38 -11.43 40.58
N VAL A 164 3.78 -12.61 41.07
CA VAL A 164 3.09 -13.87 40.76
C VAL A 164 1.94 -13.97 41.75
N VAL A 165 0.71 -13.88 41.27
CA VAL A 165 -0.48 -14.18 42.08
C VAL A 165 -0.64 -15.71 42.04
N PRO A 166 -0.80 -16.39 43.19
CA PRO A 166 -0.88 -17.85 43.27
C PRO A 166 -2.06 -18.45 42.51
#